data_AF-A0A6A8GBS0-F1
#
_entry.id   AF-A0A6A8GBS0-F1
#
_cell.length_a   1.000
_cell.length_b   1.000
_cell.length_c   1.000
_cell.angle_alpha   90.00
_cell.angle_beta   90.00
_cell.angle_gamma   90.00
#
_symmetry.space_group_name_H-M   'P 1'
#
loop_
_entity.id
_entity.type
_entity.pdbx_description
1 polymer ?
#
loop_
_entity_poly.entity_id
_entity_poly.type
_entity_poly.pdbx_seq_one_letter_code
_entity_poly.pdbx_strand_id
1 'polypeptide(L)'
;MASKTFDKETILDLTVNMVPLVIILFFVVGFAVFNPFGIDSLTSGLQFSIMIAAFVLLAALTYLSGKAIAGSEKTDVVYPPGQATVPGVKPLHEEHAEAEAELEESGDGDAVETAEGTA
;
A
#
# COMPACT_ATOMS: atom_id res chain seq x y z
N MET A 1 8.66 2.88 14.41
CA MET A 1 9.25 1.91 13.46
C MET A 1 8.31 1.80 12.28
N ALA A 2 8.54 2.54 11.20
CA ALA A 2 7.66 2.50 10.03
C ALA A 2 7.96 1.24 9.21
N SER A 3 7.00 0.32 9.17
CA SER A 3 6.82 -0.80 8.24
C SER A 3 7.71 -0.70 6.99
N LYS A 4 8.83 -1.44 6.97
CA LYS A 4 9.81 -1.46 5.87
C LYS A 4 9.32 -2.26 4.64
N THR A 5 8.11 -2.81 4.71
CA THR A 5 7.61 -3.86 3.80
C THR A 5 6.13 -3.66 3.46
N PHE A 6 5.72 -2.42 3.18
CA PHE A 6 4.89 -2.29 1.98
C PHE A 6 5.92 -2.24 0.85
N ASP A 7 5.96 -3.25 0.00
CA ASP A 7 7.04 -3.38 -0.97
C ASP A 7 7.18 -2.08 -1.76
N LYS A 8 8.42 -1.61 -1.93
CA LYS A 8 8.70 -0.39 -2.70
C LYS A 8 8.04 -0.46 -4.08
N GLU A 9 7.94 -1.66 -4.63
CA GLU A 9 7.24 -1.99 -5.87
C GLU A 9 5.73 -1.71 -5.75
N THR A 10 5.06 -2.17 -4.68
CA THR A 10 3.64 -1.88 -4.44
C THR A 10 3.38 -0.38 -4.24
N ILE A 11 4.24 0.31 -3.48
CA ILE A 11 4.18 1.78 -3.37
C ILE A 11 4.38 2.43 -4.74
N LEU A 12 5.34 1.95 -5.54
CA LEU A 12 5.65 2.50 -6.85
C LEU A 12 4.46 2.36 -7.81
N ASP A 13 3.87 1.17 -7.89
CA ASP A 13 2.74 0.89 -8.78
C ASP A 13 1.49 1.71 -8.39
N LEU A 14 1.20 1.79 -7.08
CA LEU A 14 0.10 2.60 -6.58
C LEU A 14 0.35 4.10 -6.82
N THR A 15 1.59 4.56 -6.68
CA THR A 15 1.97 5.96 -6.94
C THR A 15 1.90 6.31 -8.43
N VAL A 16 2.35 5.42 -9.32
CA VAL A 16 2.28 5.63 -10.78
C VAL A 16 0.83 5.81 -11.24
N ASN A 17 -0.11 5.04 -10.67
CA ASN A 17 -1.55 5.22 -10.93
C ASN A 17 -2.16 6.45 -10.26
N MET A 18 -1.59 6.94 -9.16
CA MET A 18 -2.05 8.14 -8.47
C MET A 18 -1.72 9.43 -9.23
N VAL A 19 -0.62 9.46 -9.98
CA VAL A 19 -0.19 10.64 -10.76
C VAL A 19 -1.27 11.08 -11.76
N PRO A 20 -1.83 10.21 -12.62
CA PRO A 20 -2.95 10.55 -13.49
C PRO A 20 -4.16 11.15 -12.75
N LEU A 21 -4.54 10.60 -11.58
CA LEU A 21 -5.68 11.12 -10.80
C LEU A 21 -5.45 12.57 -10.37
N VAL A 22 -4.25 12.88 -9.86
CA VAL A 22 -3.91 14.24 -9.42
C VAL A 22 -3.96 15.21 -10.60
N ILE A 23 -3.42 14.81 -11.76
CA ILE A 23 -3.43 15.65 -12.97
C ILE A 23 -4.87 15.91 -13.44
N ILE A 24 -5.71 14.88 -13.52
CA ILE A 24 -7.11 15.04 -13.94
C ILE A 24 -7.85 15.94 -12.95
N LEU A 25 -7.69 15.72 -11.65
CA LEU A 25 -8.32 16.56 -10.62
C LEU A 25 -7.89 18.02 -10.74
N PHE A 26 -6.59 18.26 -10.97
CA PHE A 26 -6.07 19.60 -11.20
C PHE A 26 -6.74 20.28 -12.40
N PHE A 27 -6.90 19.59 -13.52
CA PHE A 27 -7.56 20.16 -14.70
C PHE A 27 -9.06 20.32 -14.52
N VAL A 28 -9.74 19.39 -13.84
CA VAL A 28 -11.16 19.54 -13.49
C VAL A 28 -11.39 20.82 -12.70
N VAL A 29 -10.60 21.02 -11.63
CA VAL A 29 -10.69 22.23 -10.80
C VAL A 29 -10.27 23.47 -11.59
N GLY A 30 -9.16 23.38 -12.31
CA GLY A 30 -8.63 24.47 -13.14
C GLY A 30 -9.67 24.97 -14.15
N PHE A 31 -10.31 24.07 -14.88
CA PHE A 31 -11.35 24.43 -15.86
C PHE A 31 -12.68 24.85 -15.22
N ALA A 32 -12.98 24.38 -14.01
CA ALA A 32 -14.15 24.83 -13.27
C ALA A 32 -14.00 26.28 -12.79
N VAL A 33 -12.79 26.71 -12.41
CA VAL A 33 -12.50 28.08 -11.96
C VAL A 33 -12.17 29.02 -13.12
N PHE A 34 -11.36 28.55 -14.07
CA PHE A 34 -10.91 29.29 -15.24
C PHE A 34 -11.30 28.54 -16.50
N ASN A 35 -12.35 29.01 -17.18
CA ASN A 35 -12.78 28.44 -18.45
C ASN A 35 -12.30 29.28 -19.64
N PRO A 36 -11.19 28.89 -20.32
CA PRO A 36 -10.68 29.61 -21.48
C PRO A 36 -11.43 29.30 -22.79
N PHE A 37 -12.27 28.26 -22.80
CA PHE A 37 -12.92 27.74 -24.03
C PHE A 37 -14.41 28.11 -24.13
N GLY A 38 -14.95 28.85 -23.15
CA GLY A 38 -16.33 29.35 -23.13
C GLY A 38 -17.34 28.42 -22.45
N ILE A 39 -18.57 28.92 -22.24
CA ILE A 39 -19.64 28.22 -21.49
C ILE A 39 -20.67 27.62 -22.47
N ASP A 40 -20.22 26.85 -23.45
CA ASP A 40 -21.15 26.04 -24.23
C ASP A 40 -21.51 24.78 -23.43
N SER A 41 -22.81 24.59 -23.17
CA SER A 41 -23.30 23.53 -22.28
C SER A 41 -23.00 22.12 -22.81
N LEU A 42 -23.09 21.93 -24.13
CA LEU A 42 -22.84 20.62 -24.74
C LEU A 42 -21.35 20.29 -24.67
N THR A 43 -20.50 21.21 -25.11
CA THR A 43 -19.05 21.03 -25.18
C THR A 43 -18.44 20.89 -23.79
N SER A 44 -18.80 21.77 -22.85
CA SER A 44 -18.31 21.72 -21.46
C SER A 44 -18.82 20.46 -20.75
N GLY A 45 -20.10 20.10 -20.97
CA GLY A 45 -20.67 18.87 -20.41
C GLY A 45 -19.94 17.62 -20.91
N LEU A 46 -19.61 17.56 -22.21
CA LEU A 46 -18.86 16.46 -22.78
C LEU A 46 -17.43 16.40 -22.21
N GLN A 47 -16.74 17.54 -22.12
CA GLN A 47 -15.40 17.65 -21.55
C GLN A 47 -15.36 17.14 -20.09
N PHE A 48 -16.22 17.68 -19.22
CA PHE A 48 -16.25 17.28 -17.82
C PHE A 48 -16.71 15.84 -17.64
N SER A 49 -17.69 15.37 -18.41
CA SER A 49 -18.16 13.97 -18.30
C SER A 49 -17.05 12.98 -18.66
N ILE A 50 -16.29 13.23 -19.73
CA ILE A 50 -15.17 12.36 -20.12
C ILE A 50 -14.07 12.39 -19.05
N MET A 51 -13.67 13.58 -18.57
CA MET A 51 -12.64 13.70 -17.53
C MET A 51 -13.06 13.03 -16.21
N ILE A 52 -14.29 13.27 -15.75
CA ILE A 52 -14.81 12.72 -14.49
C ILE A 52 -14.99 11.20 -14.63
N ALA A 53 -15.50 10.71 -15.77
CA ALA A 53 -15.62 9.27 -16.01
C ALA A 53 -14.25 8.59 -15.98
N ALA A 54 -13.24 9.18 -16.64
CA ALA A 54 -11.87 8.69 -16.60
C ALA A 54 -11.31 8.70 -15.17
N PHE A 55 -11.52 9.79 -14.42
CA PHE A 55 -11.10 9.89 -13.01
C PHE A 55 -11.73 8.78 -12.16
N VAL A 56 -13.05 8.58 -12.24
CA VAL A 56 -13.77 7.60 -11.43
C VAL A 56 -13.36 6.18 -11.79
N LEU A 57 -13.27 5.84 -13.08
CA LEU A 57 -12.84 4.51 -13.52
C LEU A 57 -11.40 4.23 -13.07
N LEU A 58 -10.49 5.19 -13.24
CA LEU A 58 -9.09 5.03 -12.89
C LEU A 58 -8.90 4.98 -11.37
N ALA A 59 -9.66 5.77 -10.61
CA ALA A 59 -9.69 5.68 -9.15
C ALA A 59 -10.20 4.32 -8.66
N ALA A 60 -11.27 3.81 -9.27
CA ALA A 60 -11.81 2.49 -8.96
C ALA A 60 -10.78 1.39 -9.23
N LEU A 61 -10.11 1.42 -10.40
CA LEU A 61 -9.04 0.47 -10.74
C LEU A 61 -7.85 0.58 -9.79
N THR A 62 -7.41 1.80 -9.48
CA THR A 62 -6.29 2.05 -8.56
C THR A 62 -6.59 1.49 -7.16
N TYR A 63 -7.81 1.72 -6.67
CA TYR A 63 -8.26 1.19 -5.39
C TYR A 63 -8.35 -0.34 -5.41
N LEU A 64 -8.89 -0.92 -6.49
CA LEU A 64 -9.03 -2.37 -6.61
C LEU A 64 -7.66 -3.06 -6.69
N SER A 65 -6.70 -2.47 -7.42
CA SER A 65 -5.31 -2.92 -7.46
C SER A 65 -4.67 -2.86 -6.07
N GLY A 66 -4.76 -1.72 -5.38
CA GLY A 66 -4.22 -1.58 -4.02
C GLY A 66 -4.82 -2.58 -3.04
N LYS A 67 -6.14 -2.81 -3.10
CA LYS A 67 -6.84 -3.79 -2.27
C LYS A 67 -6.43 -5.23 -2.59
N ALA A 68 -6.25 -5.56 -3.88
CA ALA A 68 -5.82 -6.89 -4.29
C ALA A 68 -4.40 -7.19 -3.81
N ILE A 69 -3.48 -6.23 -3.96
CA ILE A 69 -2.06 -6.42 -3.61
C ILE A 69 -1.89 -6.54 -2.08
N ALA A 70 -2.54 -5.67 -1.31
CA ALA A 70 -2.53 -5.77 0.16
C ALA A 70 -3.18 -7.06 0.70
N GLY A 71 -3.95 -7.77 -0.14
CA GLY A 71 -4.52 -9.08 0.16
C GLY A 71 -3.57 -10.22 -0.19
N SER A 72 -2.92 -10.17 -1.36
CA SER A 72 -1.97 -11.21 -1.79
C SER A 72 -0.71 -11.26 -0.92
N GLU A 73 -0.18 -10.13 -0.47
CA GLU A 73 1.01 -10.06 0.40
C GLU A 73 0.81 -10.81 1.75
N LYS A 74 -0.43 -11.01 2.20
CA LYS A 74 -0.74 -11.75 3.44
C LYS A 74 -0.78 -13.26 3.27
N THR A 75 -0.92 -13.74 2.05
CA THR A 75 -1.15 -15.17 1.75
C THR A 75 0.00 -15.78 0.96
N ASP A 76 0.86 -14.95 0.36
CA ASP A 76 1.93 -15.44 -0.50
C ASP A 76 3.08 -16.04 0.31
N VAL A 77 3.50 -17.23 -0.11
CA VAL A 77 4.56 -18.00 0.53
C VAL A 77 5.88 -17.56 -0.07
N VAL A 78 6.47 -16.51 0.49
CA VAL A 78 7.72 -15.94 -0.02
C VAL A 78 8.91 -16.68 0.60
N TYR A 79 9.70 -17.36 -0.23
CA TYR A 79 10.97 -17.97 0.17
C TYR A 79 12.12 -16.97 0.05
N PRO A 80 13.16 -17.06 0.90
CA PRO A 80 14.37 -16.26 0.73
C PRO A 80 14.98 -16.44 -0.66
N PRO A 81 15.48 -15.36 -1.30
CA PRO A 81 16.04 -15.42 -2.64
C PRO A 81 17.21 -16.43 -2.70
N GLY A 82 17.13 -17.37 -3.65
CA GLY A 82 18.13 -18.43 -3.84
C GLY A 82 17.91 -19.70 -3.01
N GLN A 83 16.88 -19.75 -2.17
CA GLN A 83 16.60 -20.90 -1.29
C GLN A 83 15.28 -21.62 -1.59
N ALA A 84 14.53 -21.17 -2.61
CA ALA A 84 13.22 -21.74 -2.96
C ALA A 84 13.23 -23.23 -3.35
N THR A 85 14.39 -23.79 -3.72
CA THR A 85 14.54 -25.21 -4.10
C THR A 85 15.24 -26.05 -3.03
N VAL A 86 15.60 -25.46 -1.88
CA VAL A 86 16.34 -26.16 -0.82
C VAL A 86 15.33 -26.88 0.09
N PRO A 87 15.44 -28.21 0.27
CA PRO A 87 14.53 -28.96 1.14
C PRO A 87 14.65 -28.49 2.59
N GLY A 88 13.52 -28.15 3.22
CA GLY A 88 13.44 -27.80 4.65
C GLY A 88 13.53 -26.31 4.99
N VAL A 89 13.57 -25.42 4.00
CA VAL A 89 13.54 -23.96 4.23
C VAL A 89 12.10 -23.52 4.51
N LYS A 90 11.89 -22.87 5.65
CA LYS A 90 10.60 -22.29 6.01
C LYS A 90 10.35 -21.00 5.20
N PRO A 91 9.09 -20.67 4.87
CA PRO A 91 8.74 -19.38 4.27
C PRO A 91 9.13 -18.22 5.20
N LEU A 92 9.50 -17.07 4.63
CA LEU A 92 9.92 -15.88 5.39
C LEU A 92 8.86 -15.40 6.40
N HIS A 93 7.57 -15.56 6.10
CA HIS A 93 6.50 -15.18 7.03
C HIS A 93 6.41 -16.10 8.26
N GLU A 94 6.80 -17.38 8.15
CA GLU A 94 6.86 -18.28 9.31
C GLU A 94 8.05 -17.93 10.22
N GLU A 95 9.21 -17.60 9.64
CA GLU A 95 10.38 -17.16 10.42
C GLU A 95 10.11 -15.86 11.19
N HIS A 96 9.43 -14.88 10.57
CA HIS A 96 9.12 -13.61 11.23
C HIS A 96 8.08 -13.76 12.35
N ALA A 97 7.08 -14.64 12.18
CA ALA A 97 6.09 -14.92 13.22
C ALA A 97 6.68 -15.72 14.40
N GLU A 98 7.58 -16.67 14.13
CA GLU A 98 8.33 -17.38 15.17
C GLU A 98 9.28 -16.43 15.93
N ALA A 99 9.97 -15.52 15.23
CA ALA A 99 10.84 -14.53 15.85
C ALA A 99 10.06 -13.48 16.67
N GLU A 100 8.88 -13.04 16.23
CA GLU A 100 8.00 -12.17 17.01
C GLU A 100 7.46 -12.87 18.27
N ALA A 101 7.12 -14.16 18.17
CA ALA A 101 6.67 -14.95 19.32
C ALA A 101 7.80 -15.21 20.34
N GLU A 102 9.03 -15.49 19.90
CA GLU A 102 10.20 -15.60 20.80
C GLU A 102 10.52 -14.27 21.51
N LEU A 103 10.35 -13.14 20.81
CA LEU A 103 10.57 -11.82 21.40
C LEU A 103 9.51 -11.47 22.44
N GLU A 104 8.24 -11.85 22.25
CA GLU A 104 7.19 -11.70 23.27
C GLU A 104 7.41 -12.62 24.49
N GLU A 105 7.83 -13.86 24.29
CA GLU A 105 8.11 -14.80 25.39
C GLU A 105 9.31 -14.35 26.24
N SER A 106 10.33 -13.76 25.62
CA SER A 106 11.51 -13.23 26.34
C SER A 106 11.24 -11.92 27.11
N GLY A 107 10.20 -11.17 26.77
CA GLY A 107 9.85 -9.88 27.38
C GLY A 107 9.10 -9.98 28.71
N ASP A 108 8.41 -11.09 28.98
CA ASP A 108 7.67 -11.31 30.23
C ASP A 108 8.57 -11.85 31.38
N GLY A 109 9.79 -12.29 31.06
CA GLY A 109 10.72 -12.92 32.00
C GLY A 109 11.64 -11.97 32.78
N ASP A 110 11.83 -10.71 32.36
CA ASP A 110 12.81 -9.79 32.97
C ASP A 110 12.25 -8.97 34.15
N ALA A 111 10.94 -9.02 34.43
CA ALA A 111 10.32 -8.18 35.46
C ALA A 111 10.34 -8.76 36.89
N VAL A 112 10.89 -9.96 37.13
CA VAL A 112 10.76 -10.64 38.45
C VAL A 112 12.09 -10.83 39.21
N GLU A 113 13.26 -10.60 38.63
CA GLU A 113 14.54 -10.92 39.31
C GLU A 113 15.41 -9.70 39.71
N THR A 114 14.83 -8.66 40.33
CA THR A 114 15.65 -7.62 41.01
C THR A 114 15.18 -7.24 42.41
N ALA A 115 14.39 -8.08 43.08
CA ALA A 115 13.86 -7.79 44.42
C ALA A 115 14.23 -8.82 45.49
N GLU A 116 15.37 -9.51 45.41
CA GLU A 116 15.93 -10.22 46.56
C GLU A 116 17.47 -10.20 46.52
N GLY A 117 18.07 -9.38 47.39
CA GLY A 117 19.49 -9.48 47.69
C GLY A 117 20.23 -8.15 47.70
N THR A 118 20.10 -7.38 48.78
CA THR A 118 21.25 -6.73 49.44
C THR A 118 20.83 -6.09 50.77
N ALA A 119 21.39 -6.66 51.85
CA ALA A 119 21.69 -6.11 53.19
C ALA A 119 20.64 -5.31 53.95
#